data_AF-A0A9W9S2P3-F1
#
_entry.id   AF-A0A9W9S2P3-F1
#
_cell.length_a   1.000
_cell.length_b   1.000
_cell.length_c   1.000
_cell.angle_alpha   90.00
_cell.angle_beta   90.00
_cell.angle_gamma   90.00
#
_symmetry.space_group_name_H-M   'P 1'
#
loop_
_entity.id
_entity.type
_entity.pdbx_description
1 polymer ?
#
loop_
_entity_poly.entity_id
_entity_poly.type
_entity_poly.pdbx_seq_one_letter_code
_entity_poly.pdbx_strand_id
1 'polypeptide(L)'
;MPEAKVPLLHVVRCNDPELLRWFLSLGADPNYGPNESRLLLEEGAIQPFSRPENNSGAALELAAWVCDMVIFELLLEHGAKLENSLALHRAMMRSSNDRIVFAERILSYGADINRVGYLSPYPARWNCSCGGGQAWYARSDTLVTGTWSGPLYQY
;
A
#
# COMPACT_ATOMS: atom_id res chain seq x y z
N MET A 1 20.00 -10.58 -2.56
CA MET A 1 19.44 -10.82 -1.21
C MET A 1 18.13 -11.58 -1.38
N PRO A 2 17.84 -12.65 -0.64
CA PRO A 2 16.54 -13.33 -0.74
C PRO A 2 15.42 -12.40 -0.25
N GLU A 3 14.37 -12.25 -1.07
CA GLU A 3 13.17 -11.48 -0.75
C GLU A 3 12.44 -12.16 0.42
N ALA A 4 12.36 -11.50 1.58
CA ALA A 4 11.53 -11.98 2.68
C ALA A 4 10.05 -11.78 2.31
N LYS A 5 9.43 -12.80 1.72
CA LYS A 5 8.01 -12.78 1.38
C LYS A 5 7.20 -13.25 2.57
N VAL A 6 6.31 -12.39 3.05
CA VAL A 6 5.31 -12.79 4.05
C VAL A 6 4.22 -13.59 3.31
N PRO A 7 4.04 -14.89 3.61
CA PRO A 7 3.12 -15.74 2.86
C PRO A 7 1.67 -15.25 2.90
N LEU A 8 1.27 -14.63 4.02
CA LEU A 8 -0.06 -14.04 4.16
C LEU A 8 -0.38 -13.02 3.05
N LEU A 9 0.58 -12.18 2.65
CA LEU A 9 0.36 -11.20 1.59
C LEU A 9 0.12 -11.86 0.24
N HIS A 10 0.73 -13.02 -0.01
CA HIS A 10 0.44 -13.79 -1.22
C HIS A 10 -1.00 -14.32 -1.20
N VAL A 11 -1.43 -14.87 -0.05
CA VAL A 11 -2.81 -15.35 0.14
C VAL A 11 -3.84 -14.22 -0.05
N VAL A 12 -3.58 -13.03 0.51
CA VAL A 12 -4.43 -11.85 0.31
C VAL A 12 -4.53 -11.50 -1.17
N ARG A 13 -3.41 -11.49 -1.91
CA ARG A 13 -3.40 -11.21 -3.36
C ARG A 13 -4.18 -12.20 -4.21
N CYS A 14 -4.33 -13.45 -3.75
CA CYS A 14 -5.16 -14.43 -4.44
C CYS A 14 -6.65 -14.07 -4.40
N ASN A 15 -7.06 -13.15 -3.51
CA ASN A 15 -8.45 -12.72 -3.33
C ASN A 15 -9.40 -13.92 -3.11
N ASP A 16 -8.94 -14.90 -2.32
CA ASP A 16 -9.67 -16.13 -2.00
C ASP A 16 -10.05 -16.12 -0.50
N PRO A 17 -11.33 -15.85 -0.17
CA PRO A 17 -11.79 -15.79 1.22
C PRO A 17 -11.61 -17.10 1.99
N GLU A 18 -11.77 -18.25 1.34
CA GLU A 18 -11.68 -19.56 2.00
C GLU A 18 -10.22 -19.90 2.31
N LEU A 19 -9.32 -19.66 1.35
CA LEU A 19 -7.89 -19.80 1.58
C LEU A 19 -7.42 -18.85 2.69
N LEU A 20 -7.89 -17.60 2.69
CA LEU A 20 -7.54 -16.65 3.74
C LEU A 20 -8.07 -17.07 5.11
N ARG A 21 -9.33 -17.51 5.22
CA ARG A 21 -9.91 -18.03 6.47
C ARG A 21 -9.11 -19.20 7.00
N TRP A 22 -8.80 -20.17 6.14
CA TRP A 22 -7.99 -21.32 6.52
C TRP A 22 -6.59 -20.87 6.99
N PHE A 23 -5.95 -19.95 6.27
CA PHE A 23 -4.62 -19.48 6.59
C PHE A 23 -4.56 -18.70 7.92
N LEU A 24 -5.55 -17.85 8.18
CA LEU A 24 -5.70 -17.14 9.46
C LEU A 24 -6.02 -18.10 10.61
N SER A 25 -6.77 -19.19 10.36
CA SER A 25 -7.08 -20.20 11.37
C SER A 25 -5.84 -20.94 11.92
N LEU A 26 -4.74 -20.95 11.15
CA LEU A 26 -3.44 -21.48 11.57
C LEU A 26 -2.63 -20.51 12.44
N GLY A 27 -3.16 -19.32 12.76
CA GLY A 27 -2.48 -18.32 13.58
C GLY A 27 -1.63 -17.33 12.79
N ALA A 28 -1.89 -17.16 11.49
CA ALA A 28 -1.24 -16.10 10.71
C ALA A 28 -1.65 -14.72 11.25
N ASP A 29 -0.67 -13.89 11.63
CA ASP A 29 -0.93 -12.53 12.14
C ASP A 29 -1.19 -11.55 10.99
N PRO A 30 -2.39 -10.96 10.87
CA PRO A 30 -2.70 -10.00 9.82
C PRO A 30 -1.98 -8.66 9.94
N ASN A 31 -1.33 -8.41 11.08
CA ASN A 31 -0.54 -7.21 11.30
C ASN A 31 0.95 -7.40 10.95
N TYR A 32 1.37 -8.64 10.66
CA TYR A 32 2.76 -8.95 10.32
C TYR A 32 3.02 -8.78 8.82
N GLY A 33 3.98 -7.93 8.47
CA GLY A 33 4.22 -7.55 7.09
C GLY A 33 5.41 -6.63 6.90
N PRO A 34 5.87 -6.41 5.67
CA PRO A 34 6.85 -5.39 5.37
C PRO A 34 6.25 -4.01 5.66
N ASN A 35 7.02 -3.14 6.30
CA ASN A 35 6.62 -1.76 6.48
C ASN A 35 7.04 -0.95 5.25
N GLU A 36 6.18 -0.92 4.23
CA GLU A 36 6.42 -0.17 3.00
C GLU A 36 6.04 1.31 3.12
N SER A 37 5.24 1.67 4.13
CA SER A 37 4.60 2.97 4.32
C SER A 37 5.27 3.89 5.34
N ARG A 38 6.46 3.52 5.89
CA ARG A 38 7.15 4.30 6.93
C ARG A 38 8.65 4.58 6.71
N LEU A 39 9.14 4.50 5.47
CA LEU A 39 10.53 4.85 5.15
C LEU A 39 10.67 6.31 4.68
N LEU A 40 10.44 7.23 5.62
CA LEU A 40 11.14 8.52 5.65
C LEU A 40 11.90 8.56 6.98
N LEU A 41 12.97 7.78 7.08
CA LEU A 41 14.00 8.04 8.07
C LEU A 41 15.22 8.49 7.28
N GLU A 42 15.56 9.76 7.53
CA GLU A 42 16.85 10.44 7.39
C GLU A 42 17.77 9.89 6.27
N GLU A 43 18.06 10.73 5.26
CA GLU A 43 18.99 10.48 4.13
C GLU A 43 18.39 9.98 2.79
N GLY A 44 17.10 10.20 2.52
CA GLY A 44 16.58 10.20 1.14
C GLY A 44 16.67 8.85 0.39
N ALA A 45 16.99 7.77 1.09
CA ALA A 45 17.03 6.43 0.52
C ALA A 45 15.70 5.72 0.75
N ILE A 46 14.93 5.56 -0.33
CA ILE A 46 13.86 4.56 -0.39
C ILE A 46 14.55 3.20 -0.23
N GLN A 47 14.44 2.57 0.93
CA GLN A 47 14.87 1.18 1.10
C GLN A 47 13.75 0.30 0.51
N PRO A 48 13.94 -0.34 -0.66
CA PRO A 48 12.85 -1.02 -1.35
C PRO A 48 12.38 -2.30 -0.63
N PHE A 49 13.02 -2.69 0.48
CA PHE A 49 12.76 -3.93 1.19
C PHE A 49 13.00 -3.74 2.69
N SER A 50 11.98 -3.27 3.41
CA SER A 50 11.98 -3.31 4.88
C SER A 50 11.80 -4.77 5.35
N ARG A 51 12.47 -5.12 6.45
CA ARG A 51 12.25 -6.41 7.10
C ARG A 51 10.79 -6.46 7.59
N PRO A 52 10.10 -7.61 7.51
CA PRO A 52 8.78 -7.73 8.08
C PRO A 52 8.79 -7.41 9.57
N GLU A 53 7.80 -6.64 9.99
CA GLU A 53 7.61 -6.21 11.37
C GLU A 53 6.15 -6.33 11.79
N ASN A 54 5.94 -6.29 13.10
CA ASN A 54 4.61 -6.31 13.69
C ASN A 54 3.95 -4.94 13.47
N ASN A 55 2.62 -4.93 13.31
CA ASN A 55 1.83 -3.71 13.09
C ASN A 55 2.21 -2.96 11.80
N SER A 56 2.58 -3.68 10.73
CA SER A 56 2.93 -3.08 9.44
C SER A 56 1.75 -2.48 8.68
N GLY A 57 0.53 -2.99 8.91
CA GLY A 57 -0.66 -2.62 8.13
C GLY A 57 -0.67 -3.11 6.68
N ALA A 58 0.36 -3.83 6.22
CA ALA A 58 0.57 -4.19 4.82
C ALA A 58 -0.55 -5.07 4.23
N ALA A 59 -1.11 -5.98 5.02
CA ALA A 59 -2.20 -6.85 4.56
C ALA A 59 -3.47 -6.04 4.24
N LEU A 60 -3.84 -5.08 5.08
CA LEU A 60 -4.99 -4.19 4.86
C LEU A 60 -4.74 -3.23 3.69
N GLU A 61 -3.52 -2.68 3.58
CA GLU A 61 -3.14 -1.84 2.44
C GLU A 61 -3.27 -2.58 1.11
N LEU A 62 -2.80 -3.83 1.06
CA LEU A 62 -2.87 -4.66 -0.13
C LEU A 62 -4.32 -5.04 -0.46
N ALA A 63 -5.10 -5.47 0.55
CA ALA A 63 -6.51 -5.79 0.37
C ALA A 63 -7.30 -4.59 -0.16
N ALA A 64 -7.06 -3.41 0.39
CA ALA A 64 -7.67 -2.17 -0.07
C ALA A 64 -7.28 -1.78 -1.50
N TRP A 65 -6.12 -2.23 -2.01
CA TRP A 65 -5.69 -1.89 -3.36
C TRP A 65 -6.18 -2.85 -4.45
N VAL A 66 -6.23 -4.15 -4.17
CA VAL A 66 -6.45 -5.16 -5.23
C VAL A 66 -7.57 -6.17 -4.95
N CYS A 67 -8.02 -6.30 -3.70
CA CYS A 67 -8.97 -7.35 -3.32
C CYS A 67 -10.40 -6.82 -3.24
N ASP A 68 -11.34 -7.75 -3.10
CA ASP A 68 -12.73 -7.46 -2.77
C ASP A 68 -12.87 -7.10 -1.29
N MET A 69 -13.99 -6.43 -0.98
CA MET A 69 -14.30 -5.98 0.37
C MET A 69 -14.33 -7.15 1.38
N VAL A 70 -14.71 -8.35 0.95
CA VAL A 70 -14.76 -9.55 1.79
C VAL A 70 -13.39 -9.89 2.39
N ILE A 71 -12.31 -9.76 1.61
CA ILE A 71 -10.94 -10.00 2.09
C ILE A 71 -10.54 -8.94 3.12
N PHE A 72 -10.93 -7.69 2.88
CA PHE A 72 -10.66 -6.59 3.79
C PHE A 72 -11.35 -6.78 5.15
N GLU A 73 -12.63 -7.14 5.13
CA GLU A 73 -13.43 -7.41 6.32
C GLU A 73 -12.90 -8.62 7.08
N LEU A 74 -12.50 -9.67 6.36
CA LEU A 74 -11.88 -10.85 6.96
C LEU A 74 -10.63 -10.53 7.77
N LEU A 75 -9.77 -9.65 7.25
CA LEU A 75 -8.56 -9.24 7.97
C LEU A 75 -8.92 -8.46 9.25
N LEU A 76 -9.90 -7.55 9.18
CA LEU A 76 -10.39 -6.81 10.35
C LEU A 76 -10.99 -7.74 11.42
N GLU A 77 -11.80 -8.72 11.01
CA GLU A 77 -12.39 -9.74 11.90
C GLU A 77 -11.32 -10.53 12.66
N HIS A 78 -10.14 -10.74 12.05
CA HIS A 78 -9.01 -11.45 12.64
C HIS A 78 -8.00 -10.51 13.33
N GLY A 79 -8.41 -9.28 13.64
CA GLY A 79 -7.63 -8.35 14.46
C GLY A 79 -6.60 -7.52 13.68
N ALA A 80 -6.76 -7.37 12.37
CA ALA A 80 -5.99 -6.39 11.62
C ALA A 80 -6.31 -4.97 12.10
N LYS A 81 -5.27 -4.20 12.35
CA LYS A 81 -5.39 -2.84 12.90
C LYS A 81 -5.41 -1.80 11.80
N LEU A 82 -6.58 -1.20 11.59
CA LEU A 82 -6.79 -0.17 10.59
C LEU A 82 -5.87 1.04 10.81
N GLU A 83 -5.64 1.41 12.07
CA GLU A 83 -4.77 2.52 12.49
C GLU A 83 -3.29 2.30 12.15
N ASN A 84 -2.87 1.09 11.82
CA ASN A 84 -1.51 0.82 11.36
C ASN A 84 -1.37 0.84 9.83
N SER A 85 -2.46 1.01 9.10
CA SER A 85 -2.49 0.91 7.64
C SER A 85 -2.79 2.24 6.95
N LEU A 86 -2.28 2.42 5.74
CA LEU A 86 -2.75 3.44 4.80
C LEU A 86 -3.86 2.92 3.87
N ALA A 87 -4.75 2.04 4.37
CA ALA A 87 -5.80 1.39 3.60
C ALA A 87 -6.65 2.37 2.78
N LEU A 88 -7.06 3.50 3.36
CA LEU A 88 -7.84 4.52 2.64
C LEU A 88 -7.06 5.11 1.44
N HIS A 89 -5.76 5.37 1.60
CA HIS A 89 -4.93 5.89 0.51
C HIS A 89 -4.86 4.88 -0.63
N ARG A 90 -4.67 3.60 -0.31
CA ARG A 90 -4.61 2.50 -1.26
C ARG A 90 -5.95 2.27 -1.98
N ALA A 91 -7.06 2.38 -1.26
CA ALA A 91 -8.40 2.30 -1.84
C ALA A 91 -8.63 3.40 -2.89
N MET A 92 -8.14 4.62 -2.67
CA MET A 92 -8.26 5.70 -3.66
C MET A 92 -7.41 5.47 -4.92
N MET A 93 -6.35 4.67 -4.82
CA MET A 93 -5.47 4.30 -5.93
C MET A 93 -5.95 3.10 -6.76
N ARG A 94 -7.06 2.45 -6.40
CA ARG A 94 -7.61 1.33 -7.19
C ARG A 94 -7.96 1.79 -8.61
N SER A 95 -7.84 0.90 -9.58
CA SER A 95 -8.26 1.18 -10.96
C SER A 95 -9.75 0.89 -11.20
N SER A 96 -10.41 0.21 -10.28
CA SER A 96 -11.81 -0.19 -10.35
C SER A 96 -12.76 0.97 -10.03
N ASN A 97 -14.01 0.84 -10.50
CA ASN A 97 -15.06 1.85 -10.26
C ASN A 97 -15.69 1.74 -8.86
N ASP A 98 -15.31 0.73 -8.07
CA ASP A 98 -15.80 0.49 -6.69
C ASP A 98 -15.11 1.36 -5.63
N ARG A 99 -14.15 2.22 -6.02
CA ARG A 99 -13.34 3.05 -5.11
C ARG A 99 -14.14 3.80 -4.07
N ILE A 100 -15.23 4.46 -4.48
CA ILE A 100 -16.06 5.26 -3.58
C ILE A 100 -16.73 4.36 -2.54
N VAL A 101 -17.33 3.26 -2.97
CA VAL A 101 -17.99 2.29 -2.07
C VAL A 101 -16.98 1.67 -1.11
N PHE A 102 -15.79 1.31 -1.60
CA PHE A 102 -14.73 0.77 -0.76
C PHE A 102 -14.24 1.81 0.27
N ALA A 103 -14.03 3.06 -0.15
CA ALA A 103 -13.62 4.15 0.73
C ALA A 103 -14.69 4.47 1.79
N GLU A 104 -15.98 4.52 1.43
CA GLU A 104 -17.09 4.68 2.36
C GLU A 104 -17.08 3.59 3.44
N ARG A 105 -16.83 2.34 3.05
CA ARG A 105 -16.74 1.24 4.02
C ARG A 105 -15.52 1.40 4.93
N ILE A 106 -14.35 1.74 4.40
CA ILE A 106 -13.16 2.02 5.21
C ILE A 106 -13.42 3.15 6.23
N LEU A 107 -14.10 4.22 5.82
CA LEU A 107 -14.48 5.33 6.69
C LEU A 107 -15.49 4.88 7.77
N SER A 108 -16.40 3.96 7.45
CA SER A 108 -17.35 3.40 8.43
C SER A 108 -16.66 2.59 9.54
N TYR A 109 -15.45 2.08 9.30
CA TYR A 109 -14.60 1.45 10.32
C TYR A 109 -13.76 2.45 11.13
N GLY A 110 -13.94 3.76 10.93
CA GLY A 110 -13.28 4.81 11.71
C GLY A 110 -11.91 5.24 11.17
N ALA A 111 -11.61 4.99 9.88
CA ALA A 111 -10.41 5.54 9.26
C ALA A 111 -10.41 7.07 9.29
N ASP A 112 -9.27 7.67 9.66
CA ASP A 112 -9.09 9.12 9.58
C ASP A 112 -8.86 9.55 8.13
N ILE A 113 -9.79 10.33 7.59
CA ILE A 113 -9.72 10.91 6.25
C ILE A 113 -8.58 11.90 6.08
N ASN A 114 -8.14 12.55 7.17
CA ASN A 114 -7.06 13.53 7.17
C ASN A 114 -5.69 12.91 7.48
N ARG A 115 -5.63 11.58 7.63
CA ARG A 115 -4.39 10.89 7.91
C ARG A 115 -3.40 11.14 6.78
N VAL A 116 -2.20 11.59 7.12
CA VAL A 116 -1.09 11.71 6.18
C VAL A 116 -0.37 10.37 6.06
N GLY A 117 -0.07 9.97 4.82
CA GLY A 117 0.70 8.77 4.51
C GLY A 117 1.77 9.04 3.48
N TYR A 118 2.92 8.36 3.61
CA TYR A 118 3.98 8.40 2.61
C TYR A 118 4.02 7.04 1.90
N LEU A 119 3.43 7.02 0.71
CA LEU A 119 3.48 5.84 -0.15
C LEU A 119 4.77 5.91 -0.95
N SER A 120 5.70 4.96 -0.74
CA SER A 120 6.76 4.76 -1.72
C SER A 120 6.11 4.46 -3.06
N PRO A 121 6.51 5.11 -4.17
CA PRO A 121 6.19 4.57 -5.48
C PRO A 121 6.78 3.16 -5.51
N TYR A 122 5.95 2.14 -5.72
CA TYR A 122 6.46 0.80 -5.96
C TYR A 122 7.54 0.88 -7.04
N PRO A 123 8.63 0.08 -6.98
CA PRO A 123 9.54 -0.02 -8.12
C PRO A 123 8.70 -0.35 -9.36
N ALA A 124 8.94 0.39 -10.44
CA ALA A 124 8.17 0.51 -11.68
C ALA A 124 7.86 -0.79 -12.46
N ARG A 125 7.95 -1.95 -11.81
CA ARG A 125 7.64 -3.28 -12.35
C ARG A 125 6.18 -3.69 -12.19
N TRP A 126 5.37 -2.91 -11.47
CA TRP A 126 3.91 -3.08 -11.33
C TRP A 126 3.20 -1.85 -11.85
N ASN A 127 3.28 -1.67 -13.16
CA ASN A 127 2.68 -0.54 -13.88
C ASN A 127 1.15 -0.68 -13.84
N CYS A 128 0.47 0.11 -13.01
CA CYS A 128 -0.92 0.45 -13.31
C CYS A 128 -0.89 1.36 -14.54
N SER A 129 -1.55 0.95 -15.62
CA SER A 129 -1.64 1.69 -16.89
C SER A 129 -2.46 2.99 -16.83
N CYS A 130 -2.50 3.69 -15.69
CA CYS A 130 -3.03 5.04 -15.62
C CYS A 130 -1.90 6.02 -15.97
N GLY A 131 -1.85 6.39 -17.25
CA GLY A 131 -1.04 7.53 -17.69
C GLY A 131 -1.37 8.79 -16.90
N GLY A 132 -0.35 9.58 -16.59
CA GLY A 132 -0.50 11.00 -16.23
C GLY A 132 -0.42 11.37 -14.75
N GLY A 133 0.16 10.55 -13.86
CA GLY A 133 0.44 10.97 -12.48
C GLY A 133 1.87 11.48 -12.35
N GLN A 134 2.11 12.79 -12.48
CA GLN A 134 3.37 13.38 -12.03
C GLN A 134 3.57 13.03 -10.55
N ALA A 135 4.75 12.50 -10.22
CA ALA A 135 5.14 12.31 -8.84
C ALA A 135 5.07 13.67 -8.13
N TRP A 136 4.17 13.80 -7.16
CA TRP A 136 4.12 14.97 -6.29
C TRP A 136 5.33 14.92 -5.35
N TYR A 137 6.48 15.37 -5.84
CA TYR A 137 7.54 15.83 -4.95
C TYR A 137 7.11 17.19 -4.43
N ALA A 138 6.61 17.24 -3.21
CA ALA A 138 6.69 18.46 -2.42
C ALA A 138 8.18 18.73 -2.16
N ARG A 139 8.85 19.40 -3.10
CA ARG A 139 10.01 20.21 -2.72
C ARG A 139 9.44 21.33 -1.86
N SER A 140 9.66 21.24 -0.56
CA SER A 140 9.79 22.46 0.23
C SER A 140 10.85 23.29 -0.49
N ASP A 141 10.43 24.47 -0.91
CA ASP A 141 11.20 25.55 -1.49
C ASP A 141 11.19 25.68 -3.03
N THR A 142 10.46 26.73 -3.41
CA THR A 142 10.55 27.55 -4.62
C THR A 142 9.87 27.07 -5.90
N LEU A 143 8.82 27.81 -6.27
CA LEU A 143 8.20 27.90 -7.59
C LEU A 143 9.25 28.30 -8.64
N VAL A 144 9.68 27.35 -9.47
CA VAL A 144 10.19 27.66 -10.81
C VAL A 144 9.62 26.65 -11.79
N THR A 145 8.65 27.09 -12.59
CA THR A 145 8.23 26.40 -13.81
C THR A 145 9.37 26.50 -14.82
N GLY A 146 10.13 25.41 -14.99
CA GLY A 146 11.19 25.33 -15.99
C GLY A 146 11.13 23.98 -16.71
N THR A 147 10.88 24.01 -18.02
CA THR A 147 10.99 22.85 -18.91
C THR A 147 12.45 22.38 -18.96
N TRP A 148 12.73 21.21 -18.40
CA TRP A 148 14.06 20.60 -18.46
C TRP A 148 14.25 19.87 -19.79
N SER A 149 14.99 20.49 -20.72
CA SER A 149 15.63 19.83 -21.84
C SER A 149 17.05 19.41 -21.44
N GLY A 150 17.21 18.16 -21.00
CA GLY A 150 18.50 17.53 -20.68
C GLY A 150 19.09 16.73 -21.86
N PRO A 151 20.40 16.47 -21.87
CA PRO A 151 21.15 16.13 -23.07
C PRO A 151 20.98 14.67 -23.53
N LEU A 152 20.97 14.49 -24.87
CA LEU A 152 21.06 13.19 -25.54
C LEU A 152 22.44 12.59 -25.28
N TYR A 153 22.50 11.52 -24.50
CA TYR A 153 23.65 10.63 -24.52
C TYR A 153 23.54 9.72 -25.76
N GLN A 154 24.44 9.92 -26.72
CA GLN A 154 24.81 8.90 -27.71
C GLN A 154 26.19 8.34 -27.33
N TYR A 155 26.36 7.04 -27.60
CA TYR A 155 27.54 6.22 -27.37
C TYR A 155 28.83 6.81 -27.97
#